data_AF-C6BTT3-F1
#
_entry.id   AF-C6BTT3-F1
#
_cell.length_a   1.000
_cell.length_b   1.000
_cell.length_c   1.000
_cell.angle_alpha   90.00
_cell.angle_beta   90.00
_cell.angle_gamma   90.00
#
_symmetry.space_group_name_H-M   'P 1'
#
loop_
_entity.id
_entity.type
_entity.pdbx_description
1 polymer ?
#
loop_
_entity_poly.entity_id
_entity_poly.type
_entity_poly.pdbx_seq_one_letter_code
_entity_poly.pdbx_strand_id
1 'polypeptide(L)'
;MEIFDNPDRIKLAFGIPFFNMDFNELMLTVGERAGAKDKTMIFAPSFPWMLDYAKSPHICPFYADFILPTDSEIINLAQKAEIKLKMPLEYFEFPEQIARICAHYGFSLLHVSENALKTDILVRDGYVPLSWDLFTHFKTTGDLDEIDIQSIVGSANNLQPDIVLISAPPESISSSIPKIYEQLPDCVLICIPHDIDKNKIADKMDNIFIPLLLLRDEINYLEEIKRTASMSLPSSVSFDESCTPPSITISGTLDTGTAPDLIRTGIRMLERNFVPTLDLSKTDSASVKGMEALCFLSRRFREAGKKITINEISDNLQNALHRSGSMTCFADYPGISDEQ
;
A
#
# COMPACT_ATOMS: atom_id res chain seq x y z
N MET A 1 14.26 2.60 -5.86
CA MET A 1 12.97 2.99 -6.48
C MET A 1 11.93 2.87 -5.38
N GLU A 2 11.32 3.97 -4.97
CA GLU A 2 10.48 4.01 -3.75
C GLU A 2 9.21 3.16 -3.93
N ILE A 3 8.81 2.47 -2.85
CA ILE A 3 7.72 1.48 -2.76
C ILE A 3 6.36 2.00 -3.29
N PHE A 4 6.19 3.31 -3.39
CA PHE A 4 4.92 3.93 -3.75
C PHE A 4 4.76 4.28 -5.24
N ASP A 5 5.83 4.17 -6.04
CA ASP A 5 5.88 4.65 -7.44
C ASP A 5 6.00 3.54 -8.50
N ASN A 6 5.94 2.26 -8.12
CA ASN A 6 6.00 1.16 -9.09
C ASN A 6 4.63 0.94 -9.76
N PRO A 7 4.54 1.01 -11.11
CA PRO A 7 3.28 0.85 -11.85
C PRO A 7 2.67 -0.57 -11.77
N ASP A 8 3.44 -1.58 -11.39
CA ASP A 8 2.96 -2.96 -11.19
C ASP A 8 2.22 -3.14 -9.85
N ARG A 9 2.17 -2.08 -9.03
CA ARG A 9 1.55 -2.09 -7.71
C ARG A 9 0.14 -1.53 -7.75
N ILE A 10 -0.80 -2.29 -7.21
CA ILE A 10 -2.20 -1.94 -7.05
C ILE A 10 -2.42 -1.46 -5.62
N LYS A 11 -2.83 -0.20 -5.47
CA LYS A 11 -3.24 0.35 -4.18
C LYS A 11 -4.72 0.06 -3.97
N LEU A 12 -5.03 -0.84 -3.04
CA LEU A 12 -6.40 -1.09 -2.59
C LEU A 12 -6.73 -0.20 -1.38
N ALA A 13 -7.96 -0.33 -0.84
CA ALA A 13 -8.39 0.36 0.37
C ALA A 13 -7.27 0.38 1.44
N PHE A 14 -7.10 1.51 2.10
CA PHE A 14 -6.04 1.80 3.08
C PHE A 14 -4.61 2.01 2.49
N GLY A 15 -4.46 2.09 1.16
CA GLY A 15 -3.24 2.56 0.51
C GLY A 15 -2.08 1.55 0.47
N ILE A 16 -2.33 0.27 0.79
CA ILE A 16 -1.32 -0.79 0.74
C ILE A 16 -0.97 -1.10 -0.72
N PRO A 17 0.32 -1.07 -1.11
CA PRO A 17 0.74 -1.28 -2.50
C PRO A 17 0.93 -2.78 -2.81
N PHE A 18 -0.18 -3.48 -3.06
CA PHE A 18 -0.16 -4.89 -3.43
C PHE A 18 0.48 -5.13 -4.79
N PHE A 19 1.32 -6.16 -4.91
CA PHE A 19 1.81 -6.63 -6.20
C PHE A 19 0.77 -7.52 -6.86
N ASN A 20 0.50 -7.24 -8.13
CA ASN A 20 -0.43 -8.01 -8.92
C ASN A 20 0.28 -9.23 -9.56
N MET A 21 0.34 -10.35 -8.84
CA MET A 21 1.03 -11.54 -9.32
C MET A 21 0.21 -12.84 -9.14
N ASP A 22 0.33 -13.77 -10.07
CA ASP A 22 -0.18 -15.14 -9.94
C ASP A 22 0.88 -16.10 -9.35
N PHE A 23 0.48 -17.36 -9.15
CA PHE A 23 1.35 -18.37 -8.55
C PHE A 23 2.63 -18.61 -9.35
N ASN A 24 2.56 -18.62 -10.68
CA ASN A 24 3.74 -18.87 -11.52
C ASN A 24 4.72 -17.70 -11.42
N GLU A 25 4.19 -16.47 -11.43
CA GLU A 25 4.97 -15.26 -11.21
C GLU A 25 5.62 -15.27 -9.80
N LEU A 26 4.90 -15.73 -8.77
CA LEU A 26 5.44 -15.88 -7.41
C LEU A 26 6.56 -16.92 -7.36
N MET A 27 6.34 -18.10 -7.94
CA MET A 27 7.30 -19.19 -7.98
C MET A 27 8.61 -18.74 -8.66
N LEU A 28 8.50 -18.06 -9.80
CA LEU A 28 9.65 -17.48 -10.50
C LEU A 28 10.35 -16.41 -9.67
N THR A 29 9.60 -15.49 -9.07
CA THR A 29 10.15 -14.40 -8.25
C THR A 29 10.93 -14.96 -7.06
N VAL A 30 10.34 -15.88 -6.30
CA VAL A 30 11.02 -16.54 -5.18
C VAL A 30 12.25 -17.29 -5.67
N GLY A 31 12.15 -18.00 -6.79
CA GLY A 31 13.25 -18.79 -7.32
C GLY A 31 14.43 -17.95 -7.81
N GLU A 32 14.18 -16.84 -8.49
CA GLU A 32 15.20 -15.90 -8.93
C GLU A 32 15.89 -15.22 -7.75
N ARG A 33 15.12 -14.75 -6.75
CA ARG A 33 15.68 -14.05 -5.57
C ARG A 33 16.49 -14.97 -4.68
N ALA A 34 15.97 -16.17 -4.40
CA ALA A 34 16.69 -17.20 -3.63
C ALA A 34 17.95 -17.66 -4.37
N GLY A 35 17.86 -17.94 -5.68
CA GLY A 35 19.00 -18.36 -6.49
C GLY A 35 20.08 -17.28 -6.66
N ALA A 36 19.69 -16.00 -6.71
CA ALA A 36 20.61 -14.88 -6.74
C ALA A 36 21.24 -14.55 -5.37
N LYS A 37 20.74 -15.17 -4.28
CA LYS A 37 21.03 -14.77 -2.89
C LYS A 37 20.82 -13.27 -2.69
N ASP A 38 19.68 -12.78 -3.19
CA ASP A 38 19.30 -11.38 -3.06
C ASP A 38 18.43 -11.21 -1.82
N LYS A 39 18.90 -10.39 -0.87
CA LYS A 39 18.19 -10.16 0.39
C LYS A 39 16.87 -9.44 0.09
N THR A 40 15.78 -10.20 0.20
CA THR A 40 14.46 -9.78 -0.26
C THR A 40 13.42 -10.09 0.82
N MET A 41 12.50 -9.16 1.05
CA MET A 41 11.36 -9.38 1.94
C MET A 41 10.04 -9.44 1.16
N ILE A 42 9.30 -10.54 1.36
CA ILE A 42 7.94 -10.73 0.88
C ILE A 42 7.01 -10.72 2.11
N PHE A 43 6.02 -9.84 2.08
CA PHE A 43 4.96 -9.80 3.09
C PHE A 43 3.65 -10.28 2.45
N ALA A 44 2.98 -11.24 3.08
CA ALA A 44 1.83 -11.92 2.50
C ALA A 44 0.60 -11.82 3.42
N PRO A 45 -0.05 -10.64 3.50
CA PRO A 45 -1.15 -10.39 4.42
C PRO A 45 -2.50 -10.97 3.99
N SER A 46 -3.25 -11.43 5.00
CA SER A 46 -4.65 -11.82 4.92
C SER A 46 -5.61 -10.63 5.02
N PHE A 47 -6.90 -10.86 4.73
CA PHE A 47 -7.92 -9.82 4.93
C PHE A 47 -8.07 -9.42 6.41
N PRO A 48 -8.11 -10.36 7.39
CA PRO A 48 -8.10 -10.00 8.81
C PRO A 48 -6.93 -9.11 9.23
N TRP A 49 -5.74 -9.30 8.66
CA TRP A 49 -4.62 -8.39 8.93
C TRP A 49 -4.87 -6.99 8.37
N MET A 50 -5.45 -6.86 7.17
CA MET A 50 -5.77 -5.52 6.63
C MET A 50 -6.75 -4.76 7.52
N LEU A 51 -7.68 -5.48 8.15
CA LEU A 51 -8.63 -4.92 9.12
C LEU A 51 -7.91 -4.40 10.39
N ASP A 52 -6.85 -5.06 10.82
CA ASP A 52 -6.02 -4.58 11.94
C ASP A 52 -5.17 -3.39 11.51
N TYR A 53 -4.64 -3.39 10.28
CA TYR A 53 -3.90 -2.27 9.72
C TYR A 53 -4.76 -1.01 9.59
N ALA A 54 -6.03 -1.16 9.20
CA ALA A 54 -7.00 -0.06 9.16
C ALA A 54 -7.17 0.63 10.53
N LYS A 55 -7.03 -0.12 11.62
CA LYS A 55 -7.07 0.42 12.99
C LYS A 55 -5.72 0.96 13.45
N SER A 56 -4.64 0.32 12.99
CA SER A 56 -3.28 0.55 13.45
C SER A 56 -2.30 0.59 12.28
N PRO A 57 -2.18 1.71 11.54
CA PRO A 57 -1.36 1.77 10.32
C PRO A 57 0.14 1.48 10.53
N HIS A 58 0.63 1.62 11.77
CA HIS A 58 2.02 1.35 12.14
C HIS A 58 2.41 -0.13 12.08
N ILE A 59 1.45 -1.05 11.93
CA ILE A 59 1.76 -2.49 11.81
C ILE A 59 2.22 -2.91 10.40
N CYS A 60 2.11 -2.01 9.42
CA CYS A 60 2.52 -2.31 8.04
C CYS A 60 4.05 -2.38 7.92
N PRO A 61 4.63 -3.48 7.40
CA PRO A 61 6.03 -3.54 7.10
C PRO A 61 6.32 -2.79 5.79
N PHE A 62 6.39 -1.45 5.86
CA PHE A 62 6.69 -0.59 4.71
C PHE A 62 8.08 -0.82 4.10
N TYR A 63 8.90 -1.68 4.69
CA TYR A 63 10.22 -2.09 4.19
C TYR A 63 10.17 -3.38 3.35
N ALA A 64 8.99 -4.00 3.20
CA ALA A 64 8.83 -5.17 2.35
C ALA A 64 9.02 -4.81 0.86
N ASP A 65 9.81 -5.62 0.15
CA ASP A 65 10.02 -5.47 -1.29
C ASP A 65 8.75 -5.83 -2.07
N PHE A 66 8.04 -6.87 -1.61
CA PHE A 66 6.78 -7.36 -2.15
C PHE A 66 5.70 -7.44 -1.07
N ILE A 67 4.50 -6.95 -1.37
CA ILE A 67 3.31 -7.17 -0.55
C ILE A 67 2.28 -7.92 -1.39
N LEU A 68 1.90 -9.13 -0.98
CA LEU A 68 1.11 -10.06 -1.78
C LEU A 68 -0.29 -10.26 -1.18
N PRO A 69 -1.36 -10.16 -1.98
CA PRO A 69 -2.70 -10.47 -1.49
C PRO A 69 -2.85 -11.98 -1.35
N THR A 70 -3.17 -12.48 -0.16
CA THR A 70 -3.31 -13.94 0.06
C THR A 70 -4.73 -14.38 0.38
N ASP A 71 -5.73 -13.54 0.15
CA ASP A 71 -7.07 -13.79 0.67
C ASP A 71 -8.14 -13.39 -0.35
N SER A 72 -9.14 -14.26 -0.52
CA SER A 72 -10.22 -14.09 -1.49
C SER A 72 -11.02 -12.82 -1.21
N GLU A 73 -11.11 -12.39 0.04
CA GLU A 73 -11.78 -11.18 0.48
C GLU A 73 -11.04 -9.93 0.00
N ILE A 74 -9.70 -9.97 -0.08
CA ILE A 74 -8.90 -8.89 -0.67
C ILE A 74 -9.17 -8.79 -2.18
N ILE A 75 -9.27 -9.93 -2.85
CA ILE A 75 -9.60 -9.99 -4.29
C ILE A 75 -11.00 -9.47 -4.54
N ASN A 76 -11.98 -9.88 -3.73
CA ASN A 76 -13.37 -9.41 -3.81
C ASN A 76 -13.45 -7.89 -3.59
N LEU A 77 -12.65 -7.34 -2.69
CA LEU A 77 -12.56 -5.89 -2.47
C LEU A 77 -11.99 -5.17 -3.70
N ALA A 78 -10.93 -5.71 -4.32
CA ALA A 78 -10.37 -5.18 -5.56
C ALA A 78 -11.41 -5.23 -6.71
N GLN A 79 -12.11 -6.35 -6.85
CA GLN A 79 -13.14 -6.53 -7.89
C GLN A 79 -14.30 -5.53 -7.75
N LYS A 80 -14.74 -5.24 -6.52
CA LYS A 80 -15.77 -4.20 -6.26
C LYS A 80 -15.32 -2.81 -6.66
N ALA A 81 -14.01 -2.54 -6.64
CA ALA A 81 -13.41 -1.31 -7.13
C ALA A 81 -13.08 -1.37 -8.65
N GLU A 82 -13.54 -2.39 -9.38
CA GLU A 82 -13.23 -2.65 -10.79
C GLU A 82 -11.73 -2.88 -11.07
N ILE A 83 -10.97 -3.28 -10.06
CA ILE A 83 -9.53 -3.52 -10.15
C ILE A 83 -9.25 -5.03 -10.25
N LYS A 84 -8.49 -5.43 -11.27
CA LYS A 84 -8.04 -6.83 -11.44
C LYS A 84 -6.80 -7.09 -10.60
N LEU A 85 -6.99 -7.68 -9.43
CA LEU A 85 -5.92 -8.22 -8.59
C LEU A 85 -5.86 -9.74 -8.71
N LYS A 86 -4.69 -10.28 -9.03
CA LYS A 86 -4.38 -11.70 -8.99
C LYS A 86 -4.05 -12.11 -7.57
N MET A 87 -4.50 -13.30 -7.18
CA MET A 87 -4.10 -13.95 -5.94
C MET A 87 -3.11 -15.05 -6.29
N PRO A 88 -1.85 -14.96 -5.85
CA PRO A 88 -0.91 -16.04 -6.12
C PRO A 88 -1.30 -17.30 -5.36
N LEU A 89 -1.77 -17.18 -4.11
CA LEU A 89 -2.09 -18.30 -3.22
C LEU A 89 -3.10 -17.90 -2.15
N GLU A 90 -3.93 -18.84 -1.70
CA GLU A 90 -4.77 -18.65 -0.51
C GLU A 90 -3.92 -18.75 0.78
N TYR A 91 -4.25 -17.90 1.75
CA TYR A 91 -3.49 -17.66 2.97
C TYR A 91 -3.22 -18.94 3.76
N PHE A 92 -4.23 -19.80 3.90
CA PHE A 92 -4.09 -21.05 4.67
C PHE A 92 -3.26 -22.13 3.95
N GLU A 93 -2.98 -21.98 2.66
CA GLU A 93 -2.09 -22.86 1.89
C GLU A 93 -0.70 -22.26 1.72
N PHE A 94 -0.50 -21.00 2.09
CA PHE A 94 0.69 -20.25 1.75
C PHE A 94 1.98 -20.92 2.27
N PRO A 95 2.07 -21.36 3.55
CA PRO A 95 3.26 -22.06 4.04
C PRO A 95 3.60 -23.33 3.25
N GLU A 96 2.61 -24.16 2.96
CA GLU A 96 2.78 -25.41 2.22
C GLU A 96 3.21 -25.17 0.77
N GLN A 97 2.71 -24.11 0.13
CA GLN A 97 3.04 -23.80 -1.25
C GLN A 97 4.44 -23.19 -1.37
N ILE A 98 4.89 -22.39 -0.39
CA ILE A 98 6.30 -21.99 -0.29
C ILE A 98 7.19 -23.22 -0.14
N ALA A 99 6.80 -24.18 0.69
CA ALA A 99 7.56 -25.43 0.83
C ALA A 99 7.63 -26.22 -0.49
N ARG A 100 6.56 -26.22 -1.30
CA ARG A 100 6.58 -26.80 -2.66
C ARG A 100 7.53 -26.08 -3.60
N ILE A 101 7.57 -24.74 -3.56
CA ILE A 101 8.55 -23.95 -4.34
C ILE A 101 9.97 -24.33 -3.93
N CYS A 102 10.24 -24.46 -2.62
CA CYS A 102 11.54 -24.89 -2.11
C CYS A 102 11.91 -26.28 -2.64
N ALA A 103 10.99 -27.24 -2.57
CA ALA A 103 11.20 -28.60 -3.06
C ALA A 103 11.41 -28.65 -4.59
N HIS A 104 10.72 -27.79 -5.35
CA HIS A 104 10.85 -27.70 -6.80
C HIS A 104 12.25 -27.24 -7.23
N TYR A 105 12.79 -26.22 -6.57
CA TYR A 105 14.10 -25.65 -6.91
C TYR A 105 15.28 -26.23 -6.11
N GLY A 106 15.01 -27.06 -5.09
CA GLY A 106 16.03 -27.58 -4.20
C GLY A 106 16.56 -26.55 -3.19
N PHE A 107 15.74 -25.56 -2.83
CA PHE A 107 16.09 -24.55 -1.83
C PHE A 107 15.82 -25.03 -0.41
N SER A 108 16.64 -24.56 0.50
CA SER A 108 16.51 -24.78 1.94
C SER A 108 15.57 -23.75 2.58
N LEU A 109 14.69 -24.22 3.46
CA LEU A 109 13.65 -23.46 4.15
C LEU A 109 13.83 -23.55 5.66
N LEU A 110 13.96 -22.40 6.31
CA LEU A 110 13.78 -22.26 7.75
C LEU A 110 12.36 -21.76 8.03
N HIS A 111 11.50 -22.62 8.54
CA HIS A 111 10.11 -22.31 8.88
C HIS A 111 9.95 -22.01 10.37
N VAL A 112 9.64 -20.75 10.70
CA VAL A 112 9.44 -20.24 12.05
C VAL A 112 7.93 -20.06 12.29
N SER A 113 7.32 -20.89 13.13
CA SER A 113 5.92 -20.72 13.53
C SER A 113 5.54 -21.60 14.74
N GLU A 114 4.32 -21.46 15.25
CA GLU A 114 3.78 -22.33 16.30
C GLU A 114 3.54 -23.77 15.83
N ASN A 115 3.23 -23.95 14.54
CA ASN A 115 2.73 -25.20 13.96
C ASN A 115 3.63 -25.69 12.83
N ALA A 116 3.98 -26.98 12.84
CA ALA A 116 4.70 -27.58 11.73
C ALA A 116 3.86 -27.56 10.43
N LEU A 117 4.54 -27.56 9.28
CA LEU A 117 3.89 -27.68 7.96
C LEU A 117 3.07 -28.98 7.87
N LYS A 118 1.94 -28.93 7.18
CA LYS A 118 1.14 -30.14 6.89
C LYS A 118 1.88 -31.02 5.89
N THR A 119 2.62 -32.00 6.40
CA THR A 119 3.46 -32.88 5.60
C THR A 119 2.67 -33.81 4.66
N ASP A 120 1.39 -34.07 4.95
CA ASP A 120 0.49 -34.90 4.15
C ASP A 120 0.09 -34.24 2.81
N ILE A 121 0.06 -32.90 2.75
CA ILE A 121 -0.23 -32.12 1.54
C ILE A 121 0.93 -32.17 0.54
N LEU A 122 2.14 -32.48 1.01
CA LEU A 122 3.36 -32.48 0.21
C LEU A 122 3.67 -33.84 -0.44
N VAL A 123 2.92 -34.90 -0.11
CA VAL A 123 3.13 -36.28 -0.60
C VAL A 123 2.17 -36.67 -1.73
N ARG A 124 1.16 -35.82 -2.03
CA ARG A 124 -0.07 -36.30 -2.68
C ARG A 124 -0.02 -36.59 -4.19
N ASP A 125 1.03 -36.21 -4.92
CA ASP A 125 1.09 -36.37 -6.39
C ASP A 125 2.43 -36.93 -6.93
N GLY A 126 3.02 -37.91 -6.24
CA GLY A 126 4.04 -38.78 -6.85
C GLY A 126 5.37 -38.13 -7.28
N TYR A 127 5.67 -36.91 -6.86
CA TYR A 127 6.92 -36.21 -7.18
C TYR A 127 7.61 -35.61 -5.96
N VAL A 128 8.92 -35.86 -5.91
CA VAL A 128 9.98 -35.42 -4.99
C VAL A 128 9.72 -35.76 -3.51
N PRO A 129 10.36 -36.82 -2.96
CA PRO A 129 10.45 -36.94 -1.51
C PRO A 129 11.13 -35.68 -1.00
N LEU A 130 10.40 -34.87 -0.20
CA LEU A 130 10.98 -33.75 0.53
C LEU A 130 12.24 -34.27 1.21
N SER A 131 13.41 -33.83 0.75
CA SER A 131 14.62 -34.09 1.50
C SER A 131 14.44 -33.39 2.83
N TRP A 132 14.43 -34.15 3.93
CA TRP A 132 14.32 -33.62 5.28
C TRP A 132 15.43 -32.60 5.56
N ASP A 133 16.54 -32.68 4.83
CA ASP A 133 17.66 -31.74 4.90
C ASP A 133 17.31 -30.33 4.40
N LEU A 134 16.24 -30.18 3.60
CA LEU A 134 15.82 -28.89 3.06
C LEU A 134 14.89 -28.11 4.01
N PHE A 135 14.36 -28.72 5.07
CA PHE A 135 13.34 -28.09 5.90
C PHE A 135 13.72 -28.13 7.38
N THR A 136 13.97 -26.96 7.95
CA THR A 136 14.13 -26.80 9.40
C THR A 136 12.94 -26.08 9.97
N HIS A 137 12.26 -26.67 10.95
CA HIS A 137 11.18 -26.00 11.68
C HIS A 137 11.68 -25.46 13.01
N PHE A 138 11.56 -24.15 13.21
CA PHE A 138 11.78 -23.47 14.48
C PHE A 138 10.42 -23.18 15.12
N LYS A 139 10.14 -23.83 16.25
CA LYS A 139 8.87 -23.68 16.95
C LYS A 139 8.88 -22.45 17.84
N THR A 140 7.92 -21.54 17.66
CA THR A 140 7.69 -20.39 18.54
C THR A 140 6.50 -20.61 19.46
N THR A 141 6.37 -19.77 20.50
CA THR A 141 5.23 -19.77 21.44
C THR A 141 4.04 -18.93 20.95
N GLY A 142 4.22 -18.22 19.84
CA GLY A 142 3.24 -17.37 19.20
C GLY A 142 3.73 -15.95 19.04
N ASP A 143 3.96 -15.25 20.15
CA ASP A 143 4.59 -13.92 20.14
C ASP A 143 6.11 -14.04 19.96
N LEU A 144 6.74 -13.09 19.26
CA LEU A 144 8.19 -13.06 19.08
C LEU A 144 8.83 -12.11 20.08
N ASP A 145 9.52 -12.66 21.08
CA ASP A 145 10.31 -11.87 22.04
C ASP A 145 11.78 -11.69 21.59
N GLU A 146 12.58 -10.99 22.40
CA GLU A 146 14.00 -10.77 22.08
C GLU A 146 14.84 -12.05 22.02
N ILE A 147 14.47 -13.06 22.81
CA ILE A 147 15.15 -14.36 22.83
C ILE A 147 14.81 -15.13 21.55
N ASP A 148 13.56 -15.08 21.11
CA ASP A 148 13.12 -15.66 19.84
C ASP A 148 13.85 -15.00 18.67
N ILE A 149 13.94 -13.66 18.64
CA ILE A 149 14.68 -12.93 17.61
C ILE A 149 16.14 -13.41 17.53
N GLN A 150 16.84 -13.46 18.68
CA GLN A 150 18.23 -13.91 18.73
C GLN A 150 18.36 -15.37 18.28
N SER A 151 17.42 -16.23 18.65
CA SER A 151 17.42 -17.65 18.31
C SER A 151 17.14 -17.90 16.83
N ILE A 152 16.21 -17.16 16.23
CA ILE A 152 15.89 -17.20 14.80
C ILE A 152 17.10 -16.75 13.99
N VAL A 153 17.69 -15.60 14.35
CA VAL A 153 18.88 -15.05 13.68
C VAL A 153 20.07 -16.00 13.83
N GLY A 154 20.30 -16.54 15.04
CA GLY A 154 21.37 -17.50 15.29
C GLY A 154 21.21 -18.78 14.48
N SER A 155 19.98 -19.31 14.39
CA SER A 155 19.66 -20.50 13.59
C SER A 155 19.87 -20.24 12.11
N ALA A 156 19.38 -19.10 11.59
CA ALA A 156 19.54 -18.73 10.19
C ALA A 156 21.01 -18.52 9.81
N ASN A 157 21.82 -17.89 10.67
CA ASN A 157 23.24 -17.68 10.40
C ASN A 157 24.05 -18.99 10.41
N ASN A 158 23.64 -19.98 11.21
CA ASN A 158 24.28 -21.29 11.24
C ASN A 158 23.85 -22.17 10.06
N LEU A 159 22.57 -22.20 9.73
CA LEU A 159 22.01 -23.06 8.69
C LEU A 159 22.16 -22.48 7.27
N GLN A 160 22.29 -21.15 7.15
CA GLN A 160 22.29 -20.40 5.90
C GLN A 160 21.15 -20.81 4.94
N PRO A 161 19.88 -20.71 5.38
CA PRO A 161 18.75 -21.08 4.54
C PRO A 161 18.61 -20.13 3.35
N ASP A 162 18.15 -20.64 2.22
CA ASP A 162 17.83 -19.82 1.05
C ASP A 162 16.55 -19.00 1.28
N ILE A 163 15.62 -19.57 2.07
CA ILE A 163 14.34 -18.96 2.40
C ILE A 163 14.08 -19.08 3.90
N VAL A 164 13.70 -17.97 4.54
CA VAL A 164 13.17 -17.94 5.90
C VAL A 164 11.69 -17.60 5.82
N LEU A 165 10.83 -18.48 6.32
CA LEU A 165 9.39 -18.27 6.39
C LEU A 165 8.97 -18.07 7.83
N ILE A 166 8.45 -16.89 8.16
CA ILE A 166 8.01 -16.54 9.52
C ILE A 166 6.51 -16.29 9.54
N SER A 167 5.82 -17.09 10.35
CA SER A 167 4.43 -16.85 10.71
C SER A 167 4.38 -16.28 12.14
N ALA A 168 3.83 -15.07 12.30
CA ALA A 168 3.82 -14.37 13.59
C ALA A 168 2.62 -13.42 13.74
N PRO A 169 2.18 -13.08 14.96
CA PRO A 169 1.15 -12.08 15.21
C PRO A 169 1.47 -10.70 14.62
N PRO A 170 0.46 -9.91 14.21
CA PRO A 170 0.66 -8.60 13.59
C PRO A 170 1.54 -7.63 14.41
N GLU A 171 1.40 -7.64 15.74
CA GLU A 171 2.16 -6.78 16.66
C GLU A 171 3.65 -7.17 16.66
N SER A 172 3.93 -8.48 16.66
CA SER A 172 5.29 -9.04 16.55
C SER A 172 5.92 -8.72 15.20
N ILE A 173 5.13 -8.64 14.13
CA ILE A 173 5.65 -8.30 12.80
C ILE A 173 6.25 -6.90 12.76
N SER A 174 5.55 -5.92 13.33
CA SER A 174 6.01 -4.52 13.29
C SER A 174 7.34 -4.29 14.01
N SER A 175 7.58 -5.03 15.10
CA SER A 175 8.67 -4.78 16.04
C SER A 175 9.85 -5.74 15.89
N SER A 176 9.57 -7.01 15.54
CA SER A 176 10.57 -8.09 15.53
C SER A 176 11.09 -8.39 14.13
N ILE A 177 10.24 -8.35 13.10
CA ILE A 177 10.65 -8.67 11.72
C ILE A 177 11.70 -7.72 11.15
N PRO A 178 11.68 -6.38 11.39
CA PRO A 178 12.76 -5.52 10.89
C PRO A 178 14.12 -5.91 11.48
N LYS A 179 14.15 -6.20 12.80
CA LYS A 179 15.37 -6.60 13.51
C LYS A 179 15.90 -7.94 13.03
N ILE A 180 15.01 -8.89 12.76
CA ILE A 180 15.37 -10.18 12.19
C ILE A 180 15.93 -9.95 10.77
N TYR A 181 15.19 -9.25 9.91
CA TYR A 181 15.57 -9.01 8.53
C TYR A 181 16.94 -8.35 8.42
N GLU A 182 17.24 -7.33 9.21
CA GLU A 182 18.56 -6.67 9.22
C GLU A 182 19.71 -7.66 9.49
N GLN A 183 19.51 -8.64 10.37
CA GLN A 183 20.55 -9.57 10.84
C GLN A 183 20.59 -10.92 10.12
N LEU A 184 19.59 -11.22 9.28
CA LEU A 184 19.58 -12.42 8.46
C LEU A 184 20.68 -12.39 7.39
N PRO A 185 21.19 -13.57 6.97
CA PRO A 185 22.05 -13.68 5.80
C PRO A 185 21.31 -13.25 4.52
N ASP A 186 22.02 -13.21 3.39
CA ASP A 186 21.42 -12.89 2.09
C ASP A 186 20.49 -14.03 1.63
N CYS A 187 19.22 -13.92 2.04
CA CYS A 187 18.16 -14.90 1.79
C CYS A 187 16.82 -14.20 1.54
N VAL A 188 15.83 -14.96 1.07
CA VAL A 188 14.45 -14.47 0.95
C VAL A 188 13.74 -14.63 2.29
N LEU A 189 13.28 -13.53 2.89
CA LEU A 189 12.41 -13.54 4.05
C LEU A 189 10.94 -13.43 3.60
N ILE A 190 10.14 -14.43 3.93
CA ILE A 190 8.70 -14.43 3.71
C ILE A 190 8.01 -14.31 5.06
N CYS A 191 7.17 -13.29 5.22
CA CYS A 191 6.45 -13.04 6.46
C CYS A 191 4.94 -13.15 6.24
N ILE A 192 4.28 -13.96 7.08
CA ILE A 192 2.85 -14.21 7.07
C ILE A 192 2.27 -13.80 8.44
N PRO A 193 1.38 -12.80 8.50
CA PRO A 193 0.72 -12.44 9.76
C PRO A 193 -0.24 -13.54 10.19
N HIS A 194 -0.17 -13.98 11.45
CA HIS A 194 -1.15 -14.91 12.01
C HIS A 194 -2.55 -14.30 11.99
N ASP A 195 -3.48 -15.03 11.37
CA ASP A 195 -4.90 -14.90 11.63
C ASP A 195 -5.20 -15.46 13.02
N ILE A 196 -5.16 -14.60 14.04
CA ILE A 196 -5.51 -15.00 15.40
C ILE A 196 -7.00 -15.37 15.41
N ASP A 197 -7.30 -16.67 15.57
CA ASP A 197 -8.64 -17.27 15.73
C ASP A 197 -9.52 -16.64 16.85
N LYS A 198 -8.97 -15.72 17.64
CA LYS A 198 -9.61 -15.15 18.83
C LYS A 198 -10.59 -14.00 18.55
N ASN A 199 -10.64 -13.47 17.33
CA ASN A 199 -11.58 -12.41 16.95
C ASN A 199 -12.36 -12.86 15.72
N LYS A 200 -13.68 -13.10 15.84
CA LYS A 200 -14.50 -13.39 14.67
C LYS A 200 -14.37 -12.22 13.70
N ILE A 201 -14.21 -12.50 12.41
CA ILE A 201 -14.20 -11.47 11.35
C ILE A 201 -15.41 -10.53 11.52
N ALA A 202 -16.56 -11.06 11.94
CA ALA A 202 -17.74 -10.29 12.33
C ALA A 202 -17.47 -9.23 13.41
N ASP A 203 -16.76 -9.56 14.50
CA ASP A 203 -16.44 -8.63 15.60
C ASP A 203 -15.42 -7.55 15.16
N LYS A 204 -14.52 -7.90 14.23
CA LYS A 204 -13.63 -6.93 13.59
C LYS A 204 -14.41 -6.02 12.63
N MET A 205 -15.32 -6.57 11.83
CA MET A 205 -16.19 -5.84 10.90
C MET A 205 -17.18 -4.90 11.60
N ASP A 206 -17.73 -5.29 12.75
CA ASP A 206 -18.64 -4.46 13.54
C ASP A 206 -17.95 -3.18 14.06
N ASN A 207 -16.63 -3.25 14.29
CA ASN A 207 -15.79 -2.09 14.60
C ASN A 207 -15.19 -1.39 13.36
N ILE A 208 -15.38 -1.96 12.16
CA ILE A 208 -14.90 -1.43 10.86
C ILE A 208 -16.09 -0.98 10.00
N PHE A 209 -17.26 -0.78 10.62
CA PHE A 209 -18.35 -0.08 9.96
C PHE A 209 -17.94 1.33 9.54
N ILE A 210 -17.02 1.98 10.25
CA ILE A 210 -16.56 3.33 9.88
C ILE A 210 -15.82 3.31 8.54
N PRO A 211 -14.79 2.47 8.27
CA PRO A 211 -14.14 2.46 6.96
C PRO A 211 -14.94 1.89 5.80
N LEU A 212 -15.83 0.91 6.01
CA LEU A 212 -16.72 0.43 4.94
C LEU A 212 -17.86 1.43 4.65
N LEU A 213 -18.33 2.17 5.66
CA LEU A 213 -19.17 3.35 5.46
C LEU A 213 -18.39 4.44 4.77
N LEU A 214 -17.11 4.68 5.10
CA LEU A 214 -16.26 5.66 4.43
C LEU A 214 -15.96 5.26 2.99
N LEU A 215 -15.74 3.98 2.68
CA LEU A 215 -15.57 3.47 1.31
C LEU A 215 -16.88 3.56 0.53
N ARG A 216 -18.02 3.24 1.18
CA ARG A 216 -19.34 3.41 0.58
C ARG A 216 -19.67 4.89 0.36
N ASP A 217 -19.32 5.75 1.31
CA ASP A 217 -19.47 7.20 1.21
C ASP A 217 -18.50 7.77 0.18
N GLU A 218 -17.30 7.21 0.02
CA GLU A 218 -16.37 7.53 -1.05
C GLU A 218 -16.92 7.10 -2.40
N ILE A 219 -17.49 5.89 -2.53
CA ILE A 219 -18.18 5.44 -3.75
C ILE A 219 -19.38 6.33 -4.06
N ASN A 220 -20.22 6.62 -3.07
CA ASN A 220 -21.38 7.52 -3.21
C ASN A 220 -20.92 8.93 -3.59
N TYR A 221 -19.85 9.42 -2.99
CA TYR A 221 -19.26 10.73 -3.27
C TYR A 221 -18.63 10.76 -4.68
N LEU A 222 -17.99 9.69 -5.11
CA LEU A 222 -17.47 9.55 -6.48
C LEU A 222 -18.62 9.49 -7.50
N GLU A 223 -19.73 8.79 -7.20
CA GLU A 223 -20.93 8.81 -8.02
C GLU A 223 -21.59 10.20 -8.04
N GLU A 224 -21.62 10.89 -6.90
CA GLU A 224 -22.11 12.25 -6.79
C GLU A 224 -21.23 13.23 -7.57
N ILE A 225 -19.91 13.13 -7.49
CA ILE A 225 -18.97 13.88 -8.34
C ILE A 225 -19.23 13.56 -9.81
N LYS A 226 -19.39 12.30 -10.19
CA LYS A 226 -19.66 11.90 -11.59
C LYS A 226 -20.99 12.47 -12.10
N ARG A 227 -22.00 12.51 -11.24
CA ARG A 227 -23.31 13.10 -11.53
C ARG A 227 -23.24 14.63 -11.57
N THR A 228 -22.44 15.25 -10.71
CA THR A 228 -22.27 16.70 -10.64
C THR A 228 -21.41 17.21 -11.80
N ALA A 229 -20.34 16.49 -12.14
CA ALA A 229 -19.50 16.74 -13.31
C ALA A 229 -20.30 16.63 -14.62
N SER A 230 -21.22 15.66 -14.73
CA SER A 230 -22.11 15.55 -15.90
C SER A 230 -23.20 16.62 -15.97
N MET A 231 -23.45 17.35 -14.88
CA MET A 231 -24.36 18.50 -14.80
C MET A 231 -23.64 19.86 -14.78
N SER A 232 -22.31 19.87 -14.67
CA SER A 232 -21.51 21.09 -14.58
C SER A 232 -21.32 21.74 -15.94
N LEU A 233 -21.35 23.08 -15.97
CA LEU A 233 -20.89 23.88 -17.12
C LEU A 233 -19.45 23.47 -17.49
N PRO A 234 -19.04 23.61 -18.77
CA PRO A 234 -17.76 23.10 -19.23
C PRO A 234 -16.62 23.59 -18.34
N SER A 235 -15.88 22.64 -17.78
CA SER A 235 -14.79 22.92 -16.85
C SER A 235 -13.63 23.53 -17.60
N SER A 236 -12.98 24.54 -17.03
CA SER A 236 -11.91 25.27 -17.71
C SER A 236 -10.85 25.75 -16.74
N VAL A 237 -9.61 25.81 -17.24
CA VAL A 237 -8.48 26.42 -16.55
C VAL A 237 -8.14 27.70 -17.31
N SER A 238 -8.23 28.83 -16.66
CA SER A 238 -7.78 30.12 -17.18
C SER A 238 -6.63 30.66 -16.33
N PHE A 239 -5.83 31.54 -16.92
CA PHE A 239 -4.73 32.19 -16.21
C PHE A 239 -4.73 33.68 -16.51
N ASP A 240 -4.38 34.47 -15.51
CA ASP A 240 -4.26 35.92 -15.60
C ASP A 240 -2.87 36.34 -15.12
N GLU A 241 -2.00 36.70 -16.06
CA GLU A 241 -0.67 37.23 -15.79
C GLU A 241 -0.69 38.75 -15.44
N SER A 242 -1.84 39.42 -15.55
CA SER A 242 -1.95 40.86 -15.23
C SER A 242 -2.11 41.13 -13.72
N CYS A 243 -2.54 40.12 -12.96
CA CYS A 243 -2.62 40.15 -11.50
C CYS A 243 -1.23 39.98 -10.85
N THR A 244 -1.02 40.57 -9.68
CA THR A 244 0.21 40.40 -8.88
C THR A 244 -0.16 39.92 -7.47
N PRO A 245 0.08 38.64 -7.11
CA PRO A 245 0.67 37.58 -7.95
C PRO A 245 -0.24 37.13 -9.10
N PRO A 246 0.31 36.53 -10.18
CA PRO A 246 -0.48 35.94 -11.26
C PRO A 246 -1.46 34.91 -10.74
N SER A 247 -2.66 34.82 -11.32
CA SER A 247 -3.70 33.89 -10.84
C SER A 247 -3.96 32.78 -11.86
N ILE A 248 -4.17 31.56 -11.37
CA ILE A 248 -4.76 30.45 -12.14
C ILE A 248 -6.16 30.23 -11.59
N THR A 249 -7.18 30.48 -12.41
CA THR A 249 -8.58 30.27 -12.04
C THR A 249 -9.07 28.95 -12.63
N ILE A 250 -9.75 28.15 -11.79
CA ILE A 250 -10.38 26.90 -12.20
C ILE A 250 -11.89 27.04 -12.04
N SER A 251 -12.63 26.79 -13.12
CA SER A 251 -14.09 26.83 -13.13
C SER A 251 -14.68 25.45 -13.39
N GLY A 252 -15.72 25.06 -12.66
CA GLY A 252 -16.40 23.77 -12.80
C GLY A 252 -15.76 22.68 -11.94
N THR A 253 -15.46 21.52 -12.52
CA THR A 253 -14.86 20.39 -11.82
C THR A 253 -13.37 20.25 -12.16
N LEU A 254 -12.55 20.06 -11.14
CA LEU A 254 -11.14 19.70 -11.30
C LEU A 254 -11.01 18.18 -11.40
N ASP A 255 -10.89 17.65 -12.61
CA ASP A 255 -10.88 16.22 -12.88
C ASP A 255 -9.77 15.79 -13.85
N THR A 256 -9.85 14.55 -14.36
CA THR A 256 -8.89 14.01 -15.33
C THR A 256 -8.83 14.81 -16.64
N GLY A 257 -9.92 15.51 -17.00
CA GLY A 257 -9.98 16.35 -18.20
C GLY A 257 -9.28 17.70 -18.02
N THR A 258 -9.44 18.34 -16.85
CA THR A 258 -8.85 19.65 -16.56
C THR A 258 -7.47 19.60 -15.91
N ALA A 259 -7.11 18.50 -15.24
CA ALA A 259 -5.82 18.30 -14.57
C ALA A 259 -4.60 18.50 -15.49
N PRO A 260 -4.55 17.96 -16.73
CA PRO A 260 -3.42 18.19 -17.62
C PRO A 260 -3.20 19.68 -17.96
N ASP A 261 -4.29 20.44 -18.11
CA ASP A 261 -4.23 21.86 -18.42
C ASP A 261 -3.76 22.71 -17.24
N LEU A 262 -4.21 22.35 -16.03
CA LEU A 262 -3.71 22.92 -14.79
C LEU A 262 -2.20 22.69 -14.66
N ILE A 263 -1.74 21.44 -14.79
CA ILE A 263 -0.32 21.09 -14.69
C ILE A 263 0.51 21.85 -15.73
N ARG A 264 0.08 21.82 -16.99
CA ARG A 264 0.77 22.49 -18.10
C ARG A 264 0.89 24.00 -17.86
N THR A 265 -0.17 24.63 -17.35
CA THR A 265 -0.18 26.07 -17.06
C THR A 265 0.72 26.40 -15.87
N GLY A 266 0.62 25.64 -14.78
CA GLY A 266 1.45 25.84 -13.59
C GLY A 266 2.94 25.64 -13.86
N ILE A 267 3.32 24.60 -14.62
CA ILE A 267 4.73 24.37 -15.00
C ILE A 267 5.24 25.49 -15.89
N ARG A 268 4.46 25.95 -16.88
CA ARG A 268 4.83 27.09 -17.72
C ARG A 268 5.08 28.36 -16.89
N MET A 269 4.25 28.62 -15.87
CA MET A 269 4.45 29.74 -14.96
C MET A 269 5.72 29.58 -14.11
N LEU A 270 6.00 28.36 -13.65
CA LEU A 270 7.22 28.05 -12.91
C LEU A 270 8.49 28.30 -13.74
N GLU A 271 8.50 27.84 -14.99
CA GLU A 271 9.60 28.05 -15.96
C GLU A 271 9.85 29.54 -16.24
N ARG A 272 8.78 30.34 -16.25
CA ARG A 272 8.84 31.81 -16.38
C ARG A 272 9.18 32.54 -15.07
N ASN A 273 9.52 31.79 -14.03
CA ASN A 273 9.84 32.27 -12.70
C ASN A 273 8.69 33.00 -11.97
N PHE A 274 7.43 32.79 -12.34
CA PHE A 274 6.29 33.28 -11.58
C PHE A 274 5.96 32.41 -10.35
N VAL A 275 5.14 32.93 -9.45
CA VAL A 275 4.54 32.23 -8.31
C VAL A 275 3.05 32.54 -8.32
N PRO A 276 2.20 31.63 -8.83
CA PRO A 276 0.79 31.92 -8.97
C PRO A 276 0.01 31.70 -7.68
N THR A 277 -1.07 32.45 -7.52
CA THR A 277 -2.20 32.10 -6.65
C THR A 277 -3.17 31.18 -7.39
N LEU A 278 -3.79 30.24 -6.68
CA LEU A 278 -4.91 29.45 -7.18
C LEU A 278 -6.23 30.11 -6.76
N ASP A 279 -7.08 30.40 -7.72
CA ASP A 279 -8.46 30.82 -7.50
C ASP A 279 -9.39 29.64 -7.79
N LEU A 280 -9.93 29.06 -6.71
CA LEU A 280 -10.81 27.91 -6.71
C LEU A 280 -12.25 28.31 -6.31
N SER A 281 -12.57 29.61 -6.31
CA SER A 281 -13.90 30.14 -5.94
C SER A 281 -15.03 29.55 -6.80
N LYS A 282 -14.72 29.27 -8.07
CA LYS A 282 -15.64 28.71 -9.07
C LYS A 282 -15.43 27.21 -9.32
N THR A 283 -14.63 26.56 -8.49
CA THR A 283 -14.41 25.11 -8.59
C THR A 283 -15.38 24.40 -7.65
N ASP A 284 -16.39 23.73 -8.19
CA ASP A 284 -17.47 23.11 -7.41
C ASP A 284 -17.02 21.81 -6.73
N SER A 285 -16.13 21.06 -7.36
CA SER A 285 -15.64 19.76 -6.88
C SER A 285 -14.30 19.39 -7.51
N ALA A 286 -13.59 18.44 -6.90
CA ALA A 286 -12.36 17.87 -7.45
C ALA A 286 -12.38 16.34 -7.36
N SER A 287 -11.95 15.66 -8.42
CA SER A 287 -11.70 14.22 -8.41
C SER A 287 -10.34 13.90 -7.78
N VAL A 288 -10.07 12.62 -7.48
CA VAL A 288 -8.75 12.17 -6.99
C VAL A 288 -7.62 12.66 -7.91
N LYS A 289 -7.80 12.57 -9.23
CA LYS A 289 -6.82 13.04 -10.21
C LYS A 289 -6.63 14.56 -10.18
N GLY A 290 -7.71 15.30 -9.92
CA GLY A 290 -7.65 16.75 -9.70
C GLY A 290 -6.84 17.12 -8.46
N MET A 291 -7.07 16.39 -7.37
CA MET A 291 -6.37 16.57 -6.10
C MET A 291 -4.88 16.21 -6.23
N GLU A 292 -4.56 15.11 -6.91
CA GLU A 292 -3.19 14.73 -7.25
C GLU A 292 -2.48 15.81 -8.07
N ALA A 293 -3.18 16.45 -9.03
CA ALA A 293 -2.62 17.54 -9.84
C ALA A 293 -2.30 18.78 -9.01
N LEU A 294 -3.17 19.13 -8.06
CA LEU A 294 -2.95 20.21 -7.09
C LEU A 294 -1.72 19.94 -6.21
N CYS A 295 -1.63 18.74 -5.62
CA CYS A 295 -0.48 18.34 -4.82
C CYS A 295 0.83 18.29 -5.63
N PHE A 296 0.76 17.77 -6.86
CA PHE A 296 1.89 17.74 -7.78
C PHE A 296 2.43 19.14 -8.06
N LEU A 297 1.55 20.09 -8.38
CA LEU A 297 1.96 21.47 -8.63
C LEU A 297 2.58 22.12 -7.39
N SER A 298 1.96 21.97 -6.22
CA SER A 298 2.53 22.47 -4.98
C SER A 298 3.94 21.93 -4.74
N ARG A 299 4.15 20.62 -4.91
CA ARG A 299 5.45 19.98 -4.77
C ARG A 299 6.48 20.55 -5.75
N ARG A 300 6.13 20.71 -7.02
CA ARG A 300 7.00 21.27 -8.05
C ARG A 300 7.46 22.69 -7.74
N PHE A 301 6.55 23.53 -7.23
CA PHE A 301 6.92 24.88 -6.80
C PHE A 301 7.80 24.85 -5.55
N ARG A 302 7.53 23.96 -4.60
CA ARG A 302 8.34 23.78 -3.39
C ARG A 302 9.77 23.33 -3.70
N GLU A 303 9.93 22.39 -4.63
CA GLU A 303 11.24 21.96 -5.16
C GLU A 303 12.04 23.14 -5.75
N ALA A 304 11.36 24.13 -6.32
CA ALA A 304 11.95 25.36 -6.82
C ALA A 304 12.05 26.48 -5.76
N GLY A 305 11.85 26.18 -4.48
CA GLY A 305 11.93 27.14 -3.37
C GLY A 305 10.76 28.13 -3.30
N LYS A 306 9.64 27.85 -3.98
CA LYS A 306 8.45 28.70 -4.08
C LYS A 306 7.25 28.04 -3.40
N LYS A 307 6.25 28.82 -3.03
CA LYS A 307 5.01 28.32 -2.43
C LYS A 307 3.81 28.84 -3.20
N ILE A 308 2.94 27.92 -3.63
CA ILE A 308 1.64 28.27 -4.22
C ILE A 308 0.67 28.53 -3.06
N THR A 309 -0.10 29.60 -3.18
CA THR A 309 -1.17 29.97 -2.23
C THR A 309 -2.53 29.79 -2.88
N ILE A 310 -3.57 29.59 -2.06
CA ILE A 310 -4.97 29.55 -2.52
C ILE A 310 -5.63 30.86 -2.08
N ASN A 311 -6.12 31.65 -3.03
CA ASN A 311 -6.74 32.95 -2.73
C ASN A 311 -8.18 32.78 -2.25
N GLU A 312 -9.00 32.09 -3.03
CA GLU A 312 -10.40 31.82 -2.72
C GLU A 312 -10.72 30.37 -3.09
N ILE A 313 -11.68 29.79 -2.37
CA ILE A 313 -12.11 28.41 -2.54
C ILE A 313 -13.61 28.28 -2.25
N SER A 314 -14.30 27.45 -3.03
CA SER A 314 -15.70 27.12 -2.74
C SER A 314 -15.83 26.28 -1.46
N ASP A 315 -16.92 26.47 -0.70
CA ASP A 315 -17.17 25.71 0.55
C ASP A 315 -17.13 24.19 0.33
N ASN A 316 -17.62 23.72 -0.82
CA ASN A 316 -17.65 22.31 -1.18
C ASN A 316 -16.24 21.74 -1.38
N LEU A 317 -15.38 22.46 -2.10
CA LEU A 317 -14.00 22.03 -2.33
C LEU A 317 -13.14 22.21 -1.08
N GLN A 318 -13.41 23.24 -0.27
CA GLN A 318 -12.73 23.44 1.00
C GLN A 318 -12.92 22.25 1.95
N ASN A 319 -14.16 21.75 2.05
CA ASN A 319 -14.47 20.55 2.82
C ASN A 319 -13.74 19.30 2.28
N ALA A 320 -13.63 19.16 0.96
CA ALA A 320 -12.91 18.05 0.34
C ALA A 320 -11.39 18.10 0.59
N LEU A 321 -10.77 19.28 0.47
CA LEU A 321 -9.35 19.49 0.80
C LEU A 321 -9.09 19.27 2.29
N HIS A 322 -10.02 19.71 3.16
CA HIS A 322 -9.92 19.50 4.60
C HIS A 322 -9.96 18.02 4.97
N ARG A 323 -10.96 17.28 4.46
CA ARG A 323 -11.12 15.84 4.74
C ARG A 323 -9.95 15.01 4.20
N SER A 324 -9.36 15.40 3.06
CA SER A 324 -8.22 14.70 2.47
C SER A 324 -6.86 15.07 3.07
N GLY A 325 -6.78 16.06 3.96
CA GLY A 325 -5.51 16.57 4.51
C GLY A 325 -4.66 17.36 3.49
N SER A 326 -5.14 17.54 2.27
CA SER A 326 -4.42 18.17 1.15
C SER A 326 -4.20 19.67 1.36
N MET A 327 -4.92 20.31 2.30
CA MET A 327 -4.71 21.72 2.67
C MET A 327 -3.26 22.00 3.10
N THR A 328 -2.62 21.04 3.77
CA THR A 328 -1.22 21.14 4.26
C THR A 328 -0.19 21.34 3.15
N CYS A 329 -0.58 21.10 1.89
CA CYS A 329 0.26 21.33 0.74
C CYS A 329 0.34 22.80 0.33
N PHE A 330 -0.57 23.67 0.78
CA PHE A 330 -0.65 25.07 0.36
C PHE A 330 -0.23 26.01 1.50
N ALA A 331 0.40 27.12 1.14
CA ALA A 331 0.67 28.21 2.08
C ALA A 331 -0.55 29.15 2.16
N ASP A 332 -0.77 29.76 3.33
CA ASP A 332 -1.78 30.78 3.56
C ASP A 332 -3.20 30.35 3.12
N TYR A 333 -3.59 29.12 3.51
CA TYR A 333 -4.88 28.54 3.14
C TYR A 333 -6.05 29.26 3.85
N PRO A 334 -7.11 29.67 3.13
CA PRO A 334 -8.27 30.31 3.75
C PRO A 334 -8.97 29.33 4.71
N GLY A 335 -8.89 29.59 6.02
CA GLY A 335 -9.61 28.83 7.05
C GLY A 335 -8.76 28.07 8.07
N ILE A 336 -7.43 28.12 7.99
CA ILE A 336 -6.55 27.68 9.08
C ILE A 336 -6.19 28.93 9.91
N SER A 337 -6.68 29.04 11.14
CA SER A 337 -6.22 30.07 12.07
C SER A 337 -4.86 29.65 12.64
N ASP A 338 -3.83 30.47 12.43
CA ASP A 338 -2.46 30.28 12.95
C ASP A 338 -2.36 30.47 14.48
N GLU A 339 -3.30 29.92 15.27
CA GLU A 339 -3.22 29.90 16.73
C GLU A 339 -3.38 28.47 17.25
N GLN A 340 -2.25 27.74 17.35
CA GLN A 340 -1.97 26.76 18.41
C GLN A 340 -0.50 26.79 18.80
#